data_AF-A0A7S1BDL7-F1
#
_entry.id   AF-A0A7S1BDL7-F1
#
_cell.length_a   1.000
_cell.length_b   1.000
_cell.length_c   1.000
_cell.angle_alpha   90.00
_cell.angle_beta   90.00
_cell.angle_gamma   90.00
#
_symmetry.space_group_name_H-M   'P 1'
#
loop_
_entity.id
_entity.type
_entity.pdbx_description
1 polymer ?
#
loop_
_entity_poly.entity_id
_entity_poly.type
_entity_poly.pdbx_seq_one_letter_code
_entity_poly.pdbx_strand_id
1 'polypeptide(L)'
;MHRLFPASSISPSSPCVLSLSRRTLTPCVTTYLSSGFAAPSHPREKRLPGTCLLSRNRRRLFSSTFLLPSSLTSRPATTSAPTVTRRARRRPHGPNLPRNLPQRTKSTVERTIPSPRPRLEALRRRLRSDDDAGPPSAVAPDSVRVVSSSFRQPRPSPPAAAASAVPSVLLSAVPHVENTLALKQNPLVDTFGRNHSYLRISLVERCNLRCRYCMPPEGVDLQPTENLLTADEIVRVAKIFVGYGTDKIRLTGGEPLLRKDIIPIVASLSSFPSVRSLGITTNGLVLSRNLDGLLSAGLTHANISLDTLRADRFEHITRRRGLHVVLRAIEEAAEKMGGTAKNLGRVKVNCVVMRGFNEDELRPFVKLADEMAVDVRFIEWMPFLSNGWDDGKFLSYQSMLDIIQAENADDCAGSPIRLERIRDGPNDTTKWYRSSPSALGRIGFITSMSSHFCGTCNRLRLTSDGKIRACLFGQEEISLRDAMRAEGGCDDERLAALIGHAVQRKKFSLGGHGDMYGIAADREGNRPMTTIGG
;
A
#
# COMPACT_ATOMS: atom_id res chain seq x y z
N MET A 1 35.70 63.60 9.90
CA MET A 1 35.04 64.11 8.68
C MET A 1 33.55 63.72 8.71
N HIS A 2 32.70 64.32 7.88
CA HIS A 2 31.23 64.26 7.97
C HIS A 2 30.67 62.84 7.67
N ARG A 3 29.59 62.29 8.25
CA ARG A 3 28.40 62.74 9.03
C ARG A 3 27.16 63.11 8.17
N LEU A 4 25.99 62.58 8.58
CA LEU A 4 24.58 62.91 8.20
C LEU A 4 23.85 62.09 7.09
N PHE A 5 23.10 61.05 7.52
CA PHE A 5 21.63 60.86 7.55
C PHE A 5 20.65 61.64 6.59
N PRO A 6 19.34 61.24 6.47
CA PRO A 6 18.56 61.28 5.21
C PRO A 6 17.22 62.06 5.30
N ALA A 7 16.34 61.94 4.28
CA ALA A 7 14.89 61.57 4.40
C ALA A 7 14.02 61.95 3.16
N SER A 8 12.86 61.30 3.03
CA SER A 8 11.58 61.80 2.40
C SER A 8 11.54 62.16 0.89
N SER A 9 10.40 62.13 0.17
CA SER A 9 9.07 61.49 0.33
C SER A 9 8.15 61.73 -0.90
N ILE A 10 6.91 61.18 -0.89
CA ILE A 10 5.71 61.62 -1.65
C ILE A 10 5.51 61.10 -3.10
N SER A 11 4.25 60.71 -3.36
CA SER A 11 3.60 60.30 -4.62
C SER A 11 2.47 61.31 -4.97
N PRO A 12 1.89 61.43 -6.19
CA PRO A 12 0.95 60.40 -6.70
C PRO A 12 0.63 60.37 -8.24
N SER A 13 -0.31 59.48 -8.60
CA SER A 13 -1.34 59.57 -9.68
C SER A 13 -1.03 59.38 -11.19
N SER A 14 -1.97 58.66 -11.83
CA SER A 14 -2.14 58.33 -13.28
C SER A 14 -3.05 59.39 -13.99
N PRO A 15 -3.75 59.20 -15.16
CA PRO A 15 -3.98 58.02 -16.06
C PRO A 15 -4.05 58.32 -17.61
N CYS A 16 -4.65 57.40 -18.40
CA CYS A 16 -5.30 57.59 -19.74
C CYS A 16 -4.41 57.66 -21.02
N VAL A 17 -4.84 57.32 -22.26
CA VAL A 17 -6.13 56.76 -22.80
C VAL A 17 -5.95 55.92 -24.11
N LEU A 18 -7.03 55.31 -24.63
CA LEU A 18 -7.13 54.37 -25.79
C LEU A 18 -6.95 54.99 -27.21
N SER A 19 -6.72 54.17 -28.25
CA SER A 19 -7.69 53.78 -29.33
C SER A 19 -6.96 52.87 -30.38
N LEU A 20 -7.46 51.79 -31.01
CA LEU A 20 -8.75 51.29 -31.59
C LEU A 20 -8.74 51.23 -33.13
N SER A 21 -8.62 50.03 -33.72
CA SER A 21 -9.19 49.61 -35.03
C SER A 21 -8.85 48.15 -35.41
N ARG A 22 -9.54 47.42 -36.34
CA ARG A 22 -10.96 47.39 -36.79
C ARG A 22 -11.16 46.17 -37.75
N ARG A 23 -12.24 45.38 -37.59
CA ARG A 23 -12.97 44.58 -38.63
C ARG A 23 -12.25 43.34 -39.24
N THR A 24 -12.88 42.23 -39.67
CA THR A 24 -14.29 41.69 -39.76
C THR A 24 -14.22 40.14 -40.01
N LEU A 25 -15.24 39.24 -39.98
CA LEU A 25 -16.70 39.31 -39.74
C LEU A 25 -17.25 38.06 -38.95
N THR A 26 -17.94 37.09 -39.58
CA THR A 26 -18.83 36.03 -39.00
C THR A 26 -19.06 34.87 -40.01
N PRO A 27 -19.71 33.70 -39.71
CA PRO A 27 -20.75 33.38 -38.68
C PRO A 27 -20.53 32.01 -37.94
N CYS A 28 -21.47 31.30 -37.26
CA CYS A 28 -22.94 31.40 -37.15
C CYS A 28 -23.57 30.81 -35.85
N VAL A 29 -24.52 31.54 -35.26
CA VAL A 29 -25.89 31.17 -34.74
C VAL A 29 -26.15 29.71 -34.31
N THR A 30 -26.65 29.41 -33.10
CA THR A 30 -28.09 29.52 -32.72
C THR A 30 -28.34 29.75 -31.20
N THR A 31 -29.54 30.26 -30.87
CA THR A 31 -30.02 30.83 -29.59
C THR A 31 -30.28 29.83 -28.44
N TYR A 32 -30.47 30.16 -27.14
CA TYR A 32 -30.63 31.35 -26.25
C TYR A 32 -31.93 31.30 -25.41
N LEU A 33 -31.91 32.07 -24.29
CA LEU A 33 -32.92 32.36 -23.24
C LEU A 33 -32.78 31.53 -21.94
N SER A 34 -33.15 32.00 -20.73
CA SER A 34 -33.86 33.26 -20.35
C SER A 34 -33.39 33.89 -19.01
N SER A 35 -34.11 34.92 -18.54
CA SER A 35 -34.00 35.65 -17.25
C SER A 35 -34.58 34.90 -16.02
N GLY A 36 -34.40 35.33 -14.75
CA GLY A 36 -33.54 36.38 -14.16
C GLY A 36 -34.19 37.21 -13.01
N PHE A 37 -33.46 37.43 -11.89
CA PHE A 37 -33.72 38.38 -10.75
C PHE A 37 -35.00 38.14 -9.89
N ALA A 38 -35.14 38.57 -8.61
CA ALA A 38 -34.31 39.34 -7.64
C ALA A 38 -34.49 38.82 -6.17
N ALA A 39 -34.02 39.54 -5.14
CA ALA A 39 -33.90 39.12 -3.72
C ALA A 39 -34.64 40.09 -2.71
N PRO A 40 -34.23 40.26 -1.42
CA PRO A 40 -34.48 39.39 -0.25
C PRO A 40 -35.16 40.09 0.97
N SER A 41 -35.49 39.36 2.05
CA SER A 41 -35.64 39.91 3.43
C SER A 41 -35.69 38.85 4.56
N HIS A 42 -35.48 39.32 5.81
CA HIS A 42 -35.44 38.61 7.12
C HIS A 42 -36.32 39.42 8.13
N PRO A 43 -36.48 39.05 9.43
CA PRO A 43 -36.89 37.78 10.06
C PRO A 43 -37.93 37.98 11.23
N ARG A 44 -38.51 36.90 11.82
CA ARG A 44 -39.00 36.75 13.24
C ARG A 44 -39.84 35.47 13.40
N GLU A 45 -39.50 34.54 14.30
CA GLU A 45 -39.84 34.39 15.74
C GLU A 45 -41.17 33.66 16.09
N LYS A 46 -41.01 32.54 16.84
CA LYS A 46 -41.87 32.04 17.95
C LYS A 46 -43.41 31.95 17.78
N ARG A 47 -43.96 30.72 17.72
CA ARG A 47 -44.67 30.06 18.85
C ARG A 47 -45.29 28.69 18.48
N LEU A 48 -45.26 27.76 19.46
CA LEU A 48 -46.21 26.65 19.67
C LEU A 48 -47.42 27.18 20.50
N PRO A 49 -48.58 26.49 20.65
CA PRO A 49 -48.81 25.04 20.50
C PRO A 49 -50.11 24.65 19.74
N GLY A 50 -50.48 23.36 19.74
CA GLY A 50 -51.83 22.90 19.37
C GLY A 50 -51.96 21.40 19.06
N THR A 51 -52.42 20.60 20.02
CA THR A 51 -52.80 19.18 19.83
C THR A 51 -54.29 19.05 19.49
N CYS A 52 -54.66 18.17 18.55
CA CYS A 52 -55.99 17.52 18.56
C CYS A 52 -55.99 16.16 17.81
N LEU A 53 -57.14 15.47 17.83
CA LEU A 53 -57.29 14.02 17.64
C LEU A 53 -58.18 13.61 16.45
N LEU A 54 -58.18 12.30 16.16
CA LEU A 54 -59.13 11.53 15.31
C LEU A 54 -58.94 11.71 13.77
N SER A 55 -59.38 10.78 12.90
CA SER A 55 -60.36 9.68 13.10
C SER A 55 -60.00 8.32 12.42
N ARG A 56 -61.00 7.47 12.15
CA ARG A 56 -60.91 6.00 11.92
C ARG A 56 -61.10 5.58 10.47
N ASN A 57 -60.47 4.46 10.05
CA ASN A 57 -61.07 3.31 9.33
C ASN A 57 -59.96 2.23 9.14
N ARG A 58 -60.04 0.92 9.46
CA ARG A 58 -61.07 -0.10 9.80
C ARG A 58 -61.52 -0.99 8.63
N ARG A 59 -61.45 -2.33 8.85
CA ARG A 59 -61.76 -3.51 7.98
C ARG A 59 -60.56 -4.02 7.14
N ARG A 60 -60.35 -5.33 6.94
CA ARG A 60 -60.85 -6.57 7.62
C ARG A 60 -59.87 -7.75 7.38
N LEU A 61 -59.95 -8.79 8.21
CA LEU A 61 -59.25 -10.09 8.10
C LEU A 61 -60.19 -11.21 7.63
N PHE A 62 -59.67 -12.46 7.62
CA PHE A 62 -60.26 -13.82 7.46
C PHE A 62 -59.95 -14.54 6.12
N SER A 63 -59.69 -15.85 6.04
CA SER A 63 -59.11 -16.84 7.00
C SER A 63 -58.88 -18.22 6.32
N SER A 64 -58.14 -19.12 7.00
CA SER A 64 -58.20 -20.62 6.92
C SER A 64 -57.78 -21.37 5.64
N THR A 65 -57.46 -22.68 5.60
CA THR A 65 -56.85 -23.69 6.53
C THR A 65 -56.69 -25.01 5.72
N PHE A 66 -55.69 -25.88 5.99
CA PHE A 66 -55.73 -27.39 6.05
C PHE A 66 -54.33 -28.07 5.90
N LEU A 67 -54.27 -29.42 5.94
CA LEU A 67 -53.18 -30.20 6.57
C LEU A 67 -52.60 -31.40 5.76
N LEU A 68 -51.48 -31.94 6.30
CA LEU A 68 -50.67 -33.16 6.01
C LEU A 68 -51.43 -34.49 5.73
N PRO A 69 -50.81 -35.50 5.05
CA PRO A 69 -49.84 -36.50 5.60
C PRO A 69 -48.52 -36.63 4.75
N SER A 70 -47.38 -37.26 5.12
CA SER A 70 -46.99 -38.53 5.81
C SER A 70 -47.13 -39.81 4.94
N SER A 71 -46.23 -40.81 4.87
CA SER A 71 -44.87 -41.05 5.44
C SER A 71 -44.22 -42.40 4.94
N LEU A 72 -42.96 -42.71 5.32
CA LEU A 72 -42.28 -44.05 5.49
C LEU A 72 -41.34 -44.69 4.41
N THR A 73 -40.15 -45.14 4.90
CA THR A 73 -39.31 -46.35 4.52
C THR A 73 -38.68 -46.49 3.10
N SER A 74 -37.52 -47.16 2.86
CA SER A 74 -36.45 -47.77 3.71
C SER A 74 -35.11 -48.01 2.93
N ARG A 75 -34.05 -48.45 3.63
CA ARG A 75 -32.73 -48.99 3.13
C ARG A 75 -32.83 -50.54 2.88
N PRO A 76 -31.80 -51.30 2.38
CA PRO A 76 -30.35 -51.05 2.26
C PRO A 76 -29.73 -51.39 0.87
N ALA A 77 -28.46 -51.85 0.81
CA ALA A 77 -27.63 -52.06 -0.41
C ALA A 77 -27.00 -53.47 -0.47
N THR A 78 -26.40 -53.89 -1.62
CA THR A 78 -25.13 -54.68 -1.68
C THR A 78 -24.59 -55.01 -3.11
N THR A 79 -23.25 -55.19 -3.18
CA THR A 79 -22.44 -56.14 -4.00
C THR A 79 -22.29 -56.11 -5.55
N SER A 80 -21.00 -56.21 -5.93
CA SER A 80 -20.38 -57.11 -6.94
C SER A 80 -19.91 -56.57 -8.31
N ALA A 81 -18.82 -57.19 -8.80
CA ALA A 81 -18.19 -57.05 -10.12
C ALA A 81 -17.86 -58.46 -10.66
N PRO A 82 -17.68 -58.65 -11.99
CA PRO A 82 -16.31 -58.80 -12.55
C PRO A 82 -16.15 -58.00 -13.88
N THR A 83 -15.00 -57.79 -14.54
CA THR A 83 -13.66 -58.41 -14.67
C THR A 83 -13.51 -59.51 -15.74
N VAL A 84 -12.48 -59.35 -16.61
CA VAL A 84 -11.88 -60.31 -17.59
C VAL A 84 -12.64 -60.62 -18.90
N THR A 85 -12.08 -60.18 -20.05
CA THR A 85 -11.57 -61.07 -21.15
C THR A 85 -10.86 -60.27 -22.27
N ARG A 86 -10.15 -60.96 -23.18
CA ARG A 86 -9.12 -60.40 -24.08
C ARG A 86 -9.03 -61.16 -25.42
N ARG A 87 -9.19 -60.46 -26.57
CA ARG A 87 -8.74 -60.79 -27.96
C ARG A 87 -9.08 -59.56 -28.84
N ALA A 88 -8.28 -58.97 -29.76
CA ALA A 88 -7.05 -59.30 -30.52
C ALA A 88 -7.29 -59.74 -31.99
N ARG A 89 -6.56 -59.08 -32.93
CA ARG A 89 -6.55 -59.22 -34.42
C ARG A 89 -7.75 -58.52 -35.11
N ARG A 90 -7.67 -58.03 -36.37
CA ARG A 90 -6.69 -58.23 -37.47
C ARG A 90 -6.65 -57.00 -38.44
N ARG A 91 -5.59 -56.85 -39.26
CA ARG A 91 -5.54 -55.98 -40.48
C ARG A 91 -5.89 -56.78 -41.76
N PRO A 92 -6.33 -56.10 -42.85
CA PRO A 92 -5.50 -55.92 -44.06
C PRO A 92 -5.42 -54.42 -44.47
N HIS A 93 -4.37 -53.88 -45.11
CA HIS A 93 -3.84 -54.08 -46.48
C HIS A 93 -4.81 -53.68 -47.63
N GLY A 94 -4.35 -52.81 -48.54
CA GLY A 94 -5.02 -52.39 -49.79
C GLY A 94 -4.01 -52.34 -50.95
N PRO A 95 -4.27 -51.66 -52.09
CA PRO A 95 -3.20 -51.34 -53.05
C PRO A 95 -3.25 -49.95 -53.79
N ASN A 96 -2.08 -49.31 -53.85
CA ASN A 96 -1.40 -48.57 -54.94
C ASN A 96 -2.15 -47.88 -56.14
N LEU A 97 -1.95 -46.55 -56.26
CA LEU A 97 -1.42 -45.78 -57.43
C LEU A 97 -2.20 -45.76 -58.79
N PRO A 98 -1.89 -44.88 -59.81
CA PRO A 98 -0.76 -43.93 -59.94
C PRO A 98 -1.05 -42.47 -60.48
N ARG A 99 -0.01 -41.61 -60.34
CA ARG A 99 0.49 -40.55 -61.27
C ARG A 99 -0.23 -39.21 -61.60
N ASN A 100 0.60 -38.17 -61.52
CA ASN A 100 0.75 -36.98 -62.41
C ASN A 100 0.22 -35.59 -62.01
N LEU A 101 1.00 -34.59 -62.49
CA LEU A 101 1.02 -33.13 -62.29
C LEU A 101 0.08 -32.41 -63.29
N PRO A 102 -0.29 -31.09 -63.15
CA PRO A 102 0.62 -29.99 -62.80
C PRO A 102 0.11 -28.89 -61.85
N GLN A 103 0.96 -27.88 -61.66
CA GLN A 103 0.80 -26.72 -60.78
C GLN A 103 -0.37 -25.80 -61.17
N ARG A 104 -1.00 -25.16 -60.17
CA ARG A 104 -1.49 -23.78 -60.34
C ARG A 104 -1.44 -23.00 -59.02
N THR A 105 -0.90 -21.79 -59.08
CA THR A 105 -0.78 -20.87 -57.94
C THR A 105 -2.12 -20.29 -57.53
N LYS A 106 -2.38 -20.20 -56.22
CA LYS A 106 -3.27 -19.21 -55.60
C LYS A 106 -2.85 -18.99 -54.15
N SER A 107 -2.52 -17.73 -53.83
CA SER A 107 -2.20 -17.31 -52.46
C SER A 107 -3.49 -17.13 -51.65
N THR A 108 -3.52 -17.70 -50.45
CA THR A 108 -4.56 -17.42 -49.45
C THR A 108 -3.87 -16.82 -48.24
N VAL A 109 -4.14 -15.55 -47.94
CA VAL A 109 -3.57 -14.85 -46.78
C VAL A 109 -4.36 -15.23 -45.54
N GLU A 110 -3.92 -16.28 -44.85
CA GLU A 110 -4.49 -16.68 -43.57
C GLU A 110 -4.02 -15.72 -42.47
N ARG A 111 -4.96 -14.96 -41.88
CA ARG A 111 -4.67 -13.97 -40.83
C ARG A 111 -4.42 -14.66 -39.49
N THR A 112 -3.20 -15.11 -39.25
CA THR A 112 -2.77 -15.58 -37.93
C THR A 112 -2.81 -14.42 -36.92
N ILE A 113 -3.74 -14.46 -35.96
CA ILE A 113 -3.77 -13.50 -34.85
C ILE A 113 -2.63 -13.88 -33.87
N PRO A 114 -1.62 -13.02 -33.64
CA PRO A 114 -0.50 -13.37 -32.77
C PRO A 114 -0.92 -13.38 -31.30
N SER A 115 -0.76 -14.52 -30.63
CA SER A 115 -1.03 -14.59 -29.18
C SER A 115 0.05 -13.80 -28.39
N PRO A 116 -0.30 -13.06 -27.32
CA PRO A 116 0.62 -12.14 -26.65
C PRO A 116 1.62 -12.82 -25.70
N ARG A 117 1.92 -14.11 -25.88
CA ARG A 117 2.68 -14.94 -24.93
C ARG A 117 4.23 -14.99 -25.06
N PRO A 118 4.90 -14.69 -26.20
CA PRO A 118 6.33 -15.01 -26.33
C PRO A 118 7.27 -14.15 -25.46
N ARG A 119 6.87 -12.94 -25.05
CA ARG A 119 7.70 -12.08 -24.17
C ARG A 119 7.71 -12.55 -22.73
N LEU A 120 6.55 -12.94 -22.19
CA LEU A 120 6.42 -13.49 -20.84
C LEU A 120 7.23 -14.79 -20.71
N GLU A 121 7.25 -15.62 -21.76
CA GLU A 121 8.08 -16.83 -21.77
C GLU A 121 9.59 -16.54 -21.85
N ALA A 122 10.01 -15.45 -22.50
CA ALA A 122 11.41 -15.02 -22.48
C ALA A 122 11.86 -14.58 -21.07
N LEU A 123 10.98 -13.92 -20.29
CA LEU A 123 11.24 -13.63 -18.87
C LEU A 123 11.30 -14.94 -18.05
N ARG A 124 10.34 -15.86 -18.25
CA ARG A 124 10.34 -17.19 -17.60
C ARG A 124 11.56 -18.05 -17.93
N ARG A 125 12.23 -17.83 -19.07
CA ARG A 125 13.51 -18.47 -19.41
C ARG A 125 14.69 -17.84 -18.67
N ARG A 126 14.76 -16.50 -18.57
CA ARG A 126 15.77 -15.79 -17.75
C ARG A 126 15.66 -16.14 -16.26
N LEU A 127 14.45 -16.39 -15.76
CA LEU A 127 14.21 -16.84 -14.37
C LEU A 127 14.53 -18.32 -14.10
N ARG A 128 15.06 -19.07 -15.08
CA ARG A 128 15.44 -20.49 -14.97
C ARG A 128 16.93 -20.75 -15.19
N SER A 129 17.68 -19.80 -15.76
CA SER A 129 19.12 -19.97 -16.02
C SER A 129 19.99 -19.92 -14.76
N ASP A 130 19.43 -19.52 -13.62
CA ASP A 130 20.14 -19.38 -12.34
C ASP A 130 20.10 -20.66 -11.47
N ASP A 131 19.37 -21.70 -11.90
CA ASP A 131 19.14 -22.93 -11.11
C ASP A 131 20.23 -24.01 -11.29
N ASP A 132 21.07 -23.96 -12.34
CA ASP A 132 22.06 -25.01 -12.68
C ASP A 132 23.42 -24.91 -11.94
N ALA A 133 23.54 -24.01 -10.96
CA ALA A 133 24.74 -23.90 -10.11
C ALA A 133 24.68 -24.86 -8.90
N GLY A 134 25.07 -26.12 -9.11
CA GLY A 134 25.20 -27.12 -8.05
C GLY A 134 26.22 -26.72 -6.96
N PRO A 135 26.01 -27.12 -5.69
CA PRO A 135 26.87 -26.69 -4.58
C PRO A 135 28.27 -27.31 -4.67
N PRO A 136 29.35 -26.53 -4.45
CA PRO A 136 30.71 -27.08 -4.41
C PRO A 136 30.91 -27.96 -3.17
N SER A 137 31.56 -29.10 -3.36
CA SER A 137 31.86 -30.04 -2.28
C SER A 137 32.95 -29.49 -1.35
N ALA A 138 32.64 -29.35 -0.06
CA ALA A 138 33.59 -28.85 0.93
C ALA A 138 34.60 -29.94 1.33
N VAL A 139 35.86 -29.79 0.92
CA VAL A 139 36.99 -30.56 1.46
C VAL A 139 37.46 -29.91 2.76
N ALA A 140 37.57 -30.70 3.84
CA ALA A 140 38.06 -30.24 5.13
C ALA A 140 39.57 -30.52 5.29
N PRO A 141 40.36 -29.53 5.73
CA PRO A 141 41.74 -29.74 6.20
C PRO A 141 41.83 -29.79 7.74
N ASP A 142 42.88 -30.45 8.20
CA ASP A 142 43.15 -30.99 9.52
C ASP A 142 43.05 -30.08 10.77
N SER A 143 42.89 -30.74 11.91
CA SER A 143 42.96 -30.14 13.25
C SER A 143 44.39 -29.80 13.67
N VAL A 144 44.64 -28.56 14.11
CA VAL A 144 45.82 -28.21 14.93
C VAL A 144 45.37 -27.98 16.37
N ARG A 145 45.91 -28.76 17.31
CA ARG A 145 45.76 -28.51 18.75
C ARG A 145 46.68 -27.37 19.17
N VAL A 146 46.14 -26.35 19.83
CA VAL A 146 46.89 -25.45 20.70
C VAL A 146 46.28 -25.51 22.09
N VAL A 147 47.13 -25.66 23.11
CA VAL A 147 46.72 -25.72 24.53
C VAL A 147 47.26 -24.49 25.24
N SER A 148 46.38 -23.68 25.83
CA SER A 148 46.78 -22.56 26.69
C SER A 148 45.80 -22.37 27.84
N SER A 149 46.19 -22.89 29.00
CA SER A 149 45.93 -22.41 30.36
C SER A 149 44.67 -21.55 30.64
N SER A 150 43.75 -22.18 31.36
CA SER A 150 42.76 -21.58 32.25
C SER A 150 43.14 -20.25 32.91
N PHE A 151 42.26 -19.25 32.80
CA PHE A 151 42.00 -18.31 33.91
C PHE A 151 40.48 -18.14 34.07
N ARG A 152 39.95 -18.52 35.23
CA ARG A 152 38.51 -18.63 35.50
C ARG A 152 38.07 -17.54 36.48
N GLN A 153 37.81 -16.33 35.98
CA GLN A 153 37.20 -15.29 36.81
C GLN A 153 35.70 -15.61 37.06
N PRO A 154 35.19 -15.40 38.29
CA PRO A 154 33.79 -15.62 38.61
C PRO A 154 32.92 -14.53 37.95
N ARG A 155 31.76 -14.93 37.41
CA ARG A 155 30.73 -13.96 37.01
C ARG A 155 30.12 -13.34 38.28
N PRO A 156 29.93 -12.01 38.34
CA PRO A 156 29.07 -11.44 39.38
C PRO A 156 27.64 -11.93 39.17
N SER A 157 26.99 -12.39 40.24
CA SER A 157 25.57 -12.68 40.26
C SER A 157 24.76 -11.39 40.09
N PRO A 158 23.67 -11.37 39.31
CA PRO A 158 22.81 -10.20 39.23
C PRO A 158 22.15 -9.92 40.60
N PRO A 159 22.01 -8.65 41.01
CA PRO A 159 21.33 -8.31 42.25
C PRO A 159 19.84 -8.68 42.15
N ALA A 160 19.30 -9.26 43.22
CA ALA A 160 17.88 -9.58 43.31
C ALA A 160 17.04 -8.34 43.66
N ALA A 161 15.82 -8.30 43.13
CA ALA A 161 14.70 -7.48 43.56
C ALA A 161 14.93 -5.95 43.72
N ALA A 162 14.61 -5.21 42.66
CA ALA A 162 13.91 -3.94 42.80
C ALA A 162 12.63 -4.00 41.95
N ALA A 163 11.47 -4.15 42.60
CA ALA A 163 10.19 -4.06 41.90
C ALA A 163 9.98 -2.60 41.49
N SER A 164 10.15 -2.30 40.20
CA SER A 164 9.93 -0.95 39.66
C SER A 164 8.44 -0.63 39.72
N ALA A 165 8.03 0.07 40.78
CA ALA A 165 6.67 0.54 40.96
C ALA A 165 6.31 1.46 39.80
N VAL A 166 5.25 1.11 39.06
CA VAL A 166 4.74 1.92 37.95
C VAL A 166 4.34 3.30 38.50
N PRO A 167 4.89 4.41 37.97
CA PRO A 167 4.43 5.74 38.34
C PRO A 167 2.97 5.90 37.89
N SER A 168 2.03 5.85 38.83
CA SER A 168 0.58 5.92 38.61
C SER A 168 0.10 7.33 38.23
N VAL A 169 0.82 8.00 37.32
CA VAL A 169 0.70 9.43 36.99
C VAL A 169 0.20 9.64 35.56
N LEU A 170 0.38 8.67 34.65
CA LEU A 170 -0.01 8.80 33.24
C LEU A 170 -1.52 8.66 32.96
N LEU A 171 -2.31 8.13 33.89
CA LEU A 171 -3.78 8.26 33.84
C LEU A 171 -4.28 9.58 34.45
N SER A 172 -3.52 10.16 35.38
CA SER A 172 -3.88 11.35 36.16
C SER A 172 -3.56 12.68 35.46
N ALA A 173 -2.62 12.66 34.51
CA ALA A 173 -2.12 13.85 33.82
C ALA A 173 -3.00 14.35 32.65
N VAL A 174 -4.30 13.99 32.63
CA VAL A 174 -5.29 14.46 31.64
C VAL A 174 -6.41 15.24 32.34
N PRO A 175 -6.15 16.47 32.83
CA PRO A 175 -7.17 17.29 33.46
C PRO A 175 -8.27 17.68 32.45
N HIS A 176 -9.53 17.48 32.84
CA HIS A 176 -10.75 17.95 32.16
C HIS A 176 -10.97 17.51 30.69
N VAL A 177 -10.86 16.21 30.40
CA VAL A 177 -11.47 15.65 29.17
C VAL A 177 -12.98 15.33 29.33
N GLU A 178 -13.50 15.32 30.56
CA GLU A 178 -14.90 14.94 30.85
C GLU A 178 -15.97 15.93 30.38
N ASN A 179 -15.61 17.16 29.98
CA ASN A 179 -16.59 18.22 29.68
C ASN A 179 -16.38 18.93 28.33
N THR A 180 -15.78 18.26 27.35
CA THR A 180 -15.60 18.84 25.99
C THR A 180 -15.68 17.81 24.83
N LEU A 181 -16.18 16.58 25.08
CA LEU A 181 -16.21 15.50 24.07
C LEU A 181 -17.54 15.31 23.32
N ALA A 182 -18.33 16.38 23.17
CA ALA A 182 -19.27 16.44 22.06
C ALA A 182 -18.49 16.78 20.77
N LEU A 183 -18.10 15.77 19.98
CA LEU A 183 -17.39 15.91 18.70
C LEU A 183 -18.25 16.66 17.65
N LYS A 184 -18.30 18.00 17.74
CA LYS A 184 -18.95 18.89 16.76
C LYS A 184 -18.22 18.96 15.41
N GLN A 185 -17.07 18.30 15.28
CA GLN A 185 -16.24 18.25 14.08
C GLN A 185 -15.70 16.82 13.88
N ASN A 186 -15.41 16.46 12.63
CA ASN A 186 -14.91 15.13 12.29
C ASN A 186 -13.47 14.93 12.85
N PRO A 187 -13.20 13.89 13.67
CA PRO A 187 -11.89 13.63 14.27
C PRO A 187 -10.79 13.28 13.26
N LEU A 188 -11.13 13.05 11.98
CA LEU A 188 -10.17 12.80 10.89
C LEU A 188 -9.76 14.07 10.14
N VAL A 189 -10.20 15.26 10.55
CA VAL A 189 -9.76 16.54 9.98
C VAL A 189 -8.73 17.20 10.91
N ASP A 190 -7.60 17.62 10.36
CA ASP A 190 -6.56 18.33 11.14
C ASP A 190 -6.67 19.86 11.08
N THR A 191 -5.78 20.51 11.82
CA THR A 191 -5.63 21.97 11.94
C THR A 191 -5.27 22.69 10.62
N PHE A 192 -5.02 21.95 9.53
CA PHE A 192 -4.79 22.47 8.18
C PHE A 192 -5.94 22.12 7.21
N GLY A 193 -7.06 21.59 7.73
CA GLY A 193 -8.22 21.18 6.93
C GLY A 193 -8.02 19.89 6.14
N ARG A 194 -6.96 19.11 6.40
CA ARG A 194 -6.70 17.85 5.68
C ARG A 194 -7.59 16.75 6.26
N ASN A 195 -8.49 16.20 5.45
CA ASN A 195 -9.31 15.04 5.80
C ASN A 195 -8.53 13.72 5.59
N HIS A 196 -8.49 12.86 6.60
CA HIS A 196 -7.64 11.67 6.65
C HIS A 196 -8.36 10.37 6.25
N SER A 197 -8.72 10.24 4.97
CA SER A 197 -9.44 9.04 4.48
C SER A 197 -8.60 7.76 4.32
N TYR A 198 -7.29 7.78 4.65
CA TYR A 198 -6.38 6.65 4.43
C TYR A 198 -5.69 6.18 5.74
N LEU A 199 -6.16 5.05 6.27
CA LEU A 199 -5.55 4.34 7.39
C LEU A 199 -4.53 3.29 6.92
N ARG A 200 -3.37 3.21 7.60
CA ARG A 200 -2.39 2.12 7.44
C ARG A 200 -2.25 1.37 8.77
N ILE A 201 -2.46 0.05 8.77
CA ILE A 201 -2.49 -0.79 9.98
C ILE A 201 -1.30 -1.76 9.97
N SER A 202 -0.41 -1.61 10.93
CA SER A 202 0.61 -2.62 11.26
C SER A 202 -0.04 -3.79 11.98
N LEU A 203 0.10 -5.00 11.45
CA LEU A 203 -0.55 -6.19 11.98
C LEU A 203 0.35 -7.05 12.87
N VAL A 204 1.66 -6.99 12.65
CA VAL A 204 2.66 -7.85 13.31
C VAL A 204 4.06 -7.23 13.15
N GLU A 205 4.92 -7.36 14.15
CA GLU A 205 6.30 -6.85 14.11
C GLU A 205 7.27 -7.81 13.39
N ARG A 206 6.95 -9.11 13.39
CA ARG A 206 7.75 -10.18 12.80
C ARG A 206 7.88 -10.01 11.29
N CYS A 207 9.11 -10.13 10.80
CA CYS A 207 9.43 -10.22 9.37
C CYS A 207 10.29 -11.46 9.10
N ASN A 208 10.13 -12.07 7.92
CA ASN A 208 10.93 -13.19 7.40
C ASN A 208 12.24 -12.70 6.73
N LEU A 209 12.33 -11.42 6.39
CA LEU A 209 13.55 -10.74 5.93
C LEU A 209 14.27 -9.99 7.06
N ARG A 210 15.50 -9.54 6.77
CA ARG A 210 16.30 -8.64 7.61
C ARG A 210 16.90 -7.54 6.73
N CYS A 211 16.05 -6.72 6.10
CA CYS A 211 16.50 -5.73 5.12
C CYS A 211 17.39 -4.66 5.75
N ARG A 212 18.57 -4.37 5.18
CA ARG A 212 19.62 -3.53 5.80
C ARG A 212 19.13 -2.14 6.23
N TYR A 213 18.29 -1.49 5.42
CA TYR A 213 17.72 -0.17 5.69
C TYR A 213 16.48 -0.18 6.62
N CYS A 214 16.10 -1.34 7.16
CA CYS A 214 14.85 -1.52 7.92
C CYS A 214 15.09 -2.20 9.26
N MET A 215 15.82 -3.32 9.28
CA MET A 215 16.00 -4.19 10.43
C MET A 215 17.47 -4.63 10.56
N PRO A 216 18.07 -4.61 11.78
CA PRO A 216 19.43 -5.11 12.00
C PRO A 216 19.53 -6.63 11.75
N PRO A 217 20.73 -7.21 11.59
CA PRO A 217 20.88 -8.60 11.13
C PRO A 217 20.27 -9.63 12.10
N GLU A 218 20.47 -9.44 13.41
CA GLU A 218 19.87 -10.21 14.50
C GLU A 218 18.33 -10.14 14.49
N GLY A 219 17.77 -8.99 14.09
CA GLY A 219 16.35 -8.67 14.21
C GLY A 219 16.09 -7.67 15.34
N VAL A 220 14.83 -7.40 15.61
CA VAL A 220 14.42 -6.59 16.76
C VAL A 220 13.79 -7.48 17.82
N ASP A 221 13.88 -7.07 19.08
CA ASP A 221 13.07 -7.65 20.14
C ASP A 221 11.58 -7.52 19.79
N LEU A 222 10.86 -8.62 19.95
CA LEU A 222 9.46 -8.76 19.55
C LEU A 222 8.58 -8.70 20.79
N GLN A 223 7.50 -7.92 20.74
CA GLN A 223 6.57 -7.88 21.85
C GLN A 223 5.89 -9.24 22.08
N PRO A 224 5.53 -9.58 23.34
CA PRO A 224 4.59 -10.64 23.65
C PRO A 224 3.32 -10.54 22.81
N THR A 225 2.74 -11.69 22.44
CA THR A 225 1.60 -11.68 21.49
C THR A 225 0.35 -11.05 22.12
N GLU A 226 0.19 -11.09 23.45
CA GLU A 226 -0.85 -10.33 24.14
C GLU A 226 -0.74 -8.81 23.94
N ASN A 227 0.46 -8.25 23.74
CA ASN A 227 0.63 -6.81 23.55
C ASN A 227 0.26 -6.33 22.14
N LEU A 228 0.08 -7.25 21.18
CA LEU A 228 -0.37 -6.90 19.84
C LEU A 228 -1.91 -6.77 19.80
N LEU A 229 -2.43 -6.01 18.83
CA LEU A 229 -3.86 -5.95 18.59
C LEU A 229 -4.41 -7.30 18.08
N THR A 230 -5.47 -7.79 18.71
CA THR A 230 -6.29 -8.90 18.23
C THR A 230 -7.05 -8.54 16.94
N ALA A 231 -7.58 -9.54 16.23
CA ALA A 231 -8.38 -9.29 15.03
C ALA A 231 -9.61 -8.41 15.33
N ASP A 232 -10.29 -8.64 16.45
CA ASP A 232 -11.50 -7.91 16.84
C ASP A 232 -11.19 -6.45 17.22
N GLU A 233 -10.06 -6.20 17.90
CA GLU A 233 -9.59 -4.83 18.16
C GLU A 233 -9.22 -4.09 16.87
N ILE A 234 -8.58 -4.76 15.90
CA ILE A 234 -8.27 -4.19 14.58
C ILE A 234 -9.57 -3.82 13.85
N VAL A 235 -10.56 -4.70 13.85
CA VAL A 235 -11.86 -4.48 13.21
C VAL A 235 -12.65 -3.38 13.93
N ARG A 236 -12.62 -3.32 15.27
CA ARG A 236 -13.24 -2.27 16.08
C ARG A 236 -12.62 -0.89 15.78
N VAL A 237 -11.30 -0.75 15.84
CA VAL A 237 -10.64 0.52 15.54
C VAL A 237 -10.87 0.92 14.08
N ALA A 238 -10.79 -0.02 13.13
CA ALA A 238 -11.08 0.26 11.73
C ALA A 238 -12.53 0.71 11.50
N LYS A 239 -13.53 0.11 12.17
CA LYS A 239 -14.94 0.52 12.13
C LYS A 239 -15.10 2.00 12.51
N ILE A 240 -14.41 2.47 13.55
CA ILE A 240 -14.43 3.88 13.98
C ILE A 240 -13.86 4.78 12.87
N PHE A 241 -12.66 4.48 12.35
CA PHE A 241 -12.06 5.23 11.25
C PHE A 241 -12.95 5.27 9.99
N VAL A 242 -13.61 4.16 9.66
CA VAL A 242 -14.51 4.04 8.52
C VAL A 242 -15.80 4.84 8.72
N GLY A 243 -16.35 4.85 9.94
CA GLY A 243 -17.53 5.65 10.31
C GLY A 243 -17.33 7.16 10.12
N TYR A 244 -16.09 7.64 10.33
CA TYR A 244 -15.72 9.04 10.08
C TYR A 244 -15.19 9.33 8.67
N GLY A 245 -15.26 8.37 7.74
CA GLY A 245 -14.98 8.59 6.31
C GLY A 245 -13.66 8.04 5.78
N THR A 246 -13.01 7.10 6.48
CA THR A 246 -11.89 6.33 5.92
C THR A 246 -12.40 5.37 4.84
N ASP A 247 -11.97 5.56 3.58
CA ASP A 247 -12.35 4.72 2.44
C ASP A 247 -11.18 3.85 1.91
N LYS A 248 -9.99 3.97 2.52
CA LYS A 248 -8.76 3.30 2.11
C LYS A 248 -8.01 2.74 3.30
N ILE A 249 -7.74 1.43 3.28
CA ILE A 249 -7.03 0.71 4.34
C ILE A 249 -5.81 -0.02 3.74
N ARG A 250 -4.64 0.13 4.36
CA ARG A 250 -3.41 -0.61 4.00
C ARG A 250 -2.90 -1.46 5.16
N LEU A 251 -2.97 -2.77 5.01
CA LEU A 251 -2.35 -3.73 5.91
C LEU A 251 -0.84 -3.80 5.66
N THR A 252 -0.06 -3.84 6.74
CA THR A 252 1.41 -3.75 6.74
C THR A 252 1.95 -4.37 8.05
N GLY A 253 3.25 -4.24 8.32
CA GLY A 253 3.90 -4.67 9.56
C GLY A 253 5.39 -4.85 9.33
N GLY A 254 5.98 -5.87 9.95
CA GLY A 254 7.20 -6.51 9.46
C GLY A 254 6.91 -7.25 8.13
N GLU A 255 6.21 -8.38 8.19
CA GLU A 255 5.56 -9.01 7.04
C GLU A 255 4.14 -9.45 7.44
N PRO A 256 3.07 -8.78 6.99
CA PRO A 256 1.70 -9.08 7.40
C PRO A 256 1.24 -10.51 7.03
N LEU A 257 1.80 -11.11 5.99
CA LEU A 257 1.48 -12.49 5.58
C LEU A 257 2.04 -13.57 6.51
N LEU A 258 2.77 -13.20 7.57
CA LEU A 258 3.13 -14.12 8.66
C LEU A 258 2.04 -14.22 9.74
N ARG A 259 1.00 -13.40 9.69
CA ARG A 259 -0.10 -13.38 10.67
C ARG A 259 -1.19 -14.39 10.28
N LYS A 260 -1.48 -15.37 11.14
CA LYS A 260 -2.33 -16.54 10.82
C LYS A 260 -3.79 -16.19 10.47
N ASP A 261 -4.31 -15.12 11.03
CA ASP A 261 -5.67 -14.58 10.90
C ASP A 261 -5.78 -13.50 9.79
N ILE A 262 -4.76 -13.33 8.93
CA ILE A 262 -4.75 -12.30 7.89
C ILE A 262 -5.95 -12.38 6.93
N ILE A 263 -6.38 -13.59 6.53
CA ILE A 263 -7.52 -13.78 5.63
C ILE A 263 -8.85 -13.39 6.34
N PRO A 264 -9.16 -13.87 7.56
CA PRO A 264 -10.26 -13.33 8.38
C PRO A 264 -10.24 -11.81 8.56
N ILE A 265 -9.08 -11.20 8.85
CA ILE A 265 -8.96 -9.74 9.00
C ILE A 265 -9.31 -9.03 7.68
N VAL A 266 -8.81 -9.52 6.53
CA VAL A 266 -9.14 -8.97 5.21
C VAL A 266 -10.64 -9.11 4.92
N ALA A 267 -11.25 -10.26 5.22
CA ALA A 267 -12.67 -10.49 5.03
C ALA A 267 -13.52 -9.50 5.85
N SER A 268 -13.26 -9.39 7.16
CA SER A 268 -13.99 -8.46 8.04
C SER A 268 -13.84 -7.00 7.60
N LEU A 269 -12.63 -6.57 7.22
CA LEU A 269 -12.39 -5.20 6.73
C LEU A 269 -12.99 -4.93 5.34
N SER A 270 -13.15 -5.96 4.50
CA SER A 270 -13.83 -5.84 3.20
C SER A 270 -15.35 -5.73 3.33
N SER A 271 -15.93 -6.19 4.45
CA SER A 271 -17.38 -6.15 4.67
C SER A 271 -17.94 -4.73 4.84
N PHE A 272 -17.09 -3.76 5.16
CA PHE A 272 -17.45 -2.36 5.34
C PHE A 272 -17.73 -1.67 3.99
N PRO A 273 -18.98 -1.29 3.66
CA PRO A 273 -19.34 -0.84 2.30
C PRO A 273 -18.64 0.43 1.80
N SER A 274 -18.09 1.23 2.71
CA SER A 274 -17.32 2.44 2.44
C SER A 274 -15.83 2.18 2.16
N VAL A 275 -15.29 0.98 2.43
CA VAL A 275 -13.88 0.64 2.17
C VAL A 275 -13.67 0.30 0.69
N ARG A 276 -13.45 1.33 -0.13
CA ARG A 276 -13.20 1.21 -1.58
C ARG A 276 -11.85 0.59 -1.92
N SER A 277 -10.85 0.76 -1.05
CA SER A 277 -9.47 0.32 -1.31
C SER A 277 -8.86 -0.37 -0.09
N LEU A 278 -9.15 -1.66 0.06
CA LEU A 278 -8.43 -2.55 0.98
C LEU A 278 -7.21 -3.14 0.28
N GLY A 279 -6.03 -3.02 0.88
CA GLY A 279 -4.81 -3.55 0.29
C GLY A 279 -3.72 -3.89 1.28
N ILE A 280 -2.65 -4.52 0.80
CA ILE A 280 -1.51 -5.00 1.59
C ILE A 280 -0.18 -4.40 1.12
N THR A 281 0.81 -4.31 1.99
CA THR A 281 2.23 -4.15 1.63
C THR A 281 2.97 -5.40 2.12
N THR A 282 3.72 -6.06 1.24
CA THR A 282 4.42 -7.32 1.52
C THR A 282 5.76 -7.36 0.79
N ASN A 283 6.72 -8.18 1.25
CA ASN A 283 7.93 -8.53 0.50
C ASN A 283 7.72 -9.64 -0.56
N GLY A 284 6.51 -10.18 -0.67
CA GLY A 284 6.11 -11.09 -1.75
C GLY A 284 6.54 -12.56 -1.58
N LEU A 285 7.53 -12.89 -0.73
CA LEU A 285 8.06 -14.25 -0.58
C LEU A 285 7.02 -15.33 -0.23
N VAL A 286 5.91 -14.92 0.40
CA VAL A 286 4.80 -15.80 0.79
C VAL A 286 3.45 -15.37 0.17
N LEU A 287 3.47 -14.43 -0.79
CA LEU A 287 2.25 -13.89 -1.40
C LEU A 287 1.49 -14.95 -2.22
N SER A 288 2.16 -15.68 -3.11
CA SER A 288 1.55 -16.73 -3.94
C SER A 288 0.67 -17.71 -3.15
N ARG A 289 1.13 -18.12 -1.95
CA ARG A 289 0.43 -19.08 -1.08
C ARG A 289 -0.83 -18.51 -0.43
N ASN A 290 -0.94 -17.18 -0.31
CA ASN A 290 -2.06 -16.49 0.33
C ASN A 290 -2.97 -15.78 -0.68
N LEU A 291 -2.49 -15.52 -1.90
CA LEU A 291 -3.10 -14.62 -2.88
C LEU A 291 -4.57 -14.95 -3.17
N ASP A 292 -4.91 -16.21 -3.45
CA ASP A 292 -6.29 -16.59 -3.79
C ASP A 292 -7.24 -16.46 -2.58
N GLY A 293 -6.76 -16.74 -1.38
CA GLY A 293 -7.50 -16.52 -0.13
C GLY A 293 -7.74 -15.04 0.14
N LEU A 294 -6.74 -14.18 -0.09
CA LEU A 294 -6.84 -12.73 0.06
C LEU A 294 -7.80 -12.11 -0.97
N LEU A 295 -7.73 -12.53 -2.23
CA LEU A 295 -8.62 -12.05 -3.30
C LEU A 295 -10.07 -12.54 -3.10
N SER A 296 -10.25 -13.75 -2.55
CA SER A 296 -11.57 -14.26 -2.15
C SER A 296 -12.15 -13.48 -0.97
N ALA A 297 -11.30 -13.08 -0.02
CA ALA A 297 -11.63 -12.22 1.12
C ALA A 297 -11.75 -10.72 0.79
N GLY A 298 -11.67 -10.32 -0.49
CA GLY A 298 -11.92 -8.92 -0.90
C GLY A 298 -10.71 -7.98 -0.90
N LEU A 299 -9.48 -8.49 -0.89
CA LEU A 299 -8.28 -7.67 -1.12
C LEU A 299 -8.34 -7.04 -2.53
N THR A 300 -8.28 -5.70 -2.63
CA THR A 300 -8.32 -5.01 -3.93
C THR A 300 -6.99 -4.46 -4.44
N HIS A 301 -5.94 -4.40 -3.60
CA HIS A 301 -4.65 -3.77 -4.00
C HIS A 301 -3.40 -4.40 -3.34
N ALA A 302 -2.49 -4.99 -4.12
CA ALA A 302 -1.15 -5.39 -3.62
C ALA A 302 -0.08 -4.30 -3.85
N ASN A 303 0.70 -3.96 -2.81
CA ASN A 303 2.03 -3.38 -2.96
C ASN A 303 3.06 -4.47 -2.63
N ILE A 304 4.08 -4.64 -3.46
CA ILE A 304 5.17 -5.61 -3.26
C ILE A 304 6.49 -4.82 -3.19
N SER A 305 7.24 -4.95 -2.09
CA SER A 305 8.54 -4.31 -1.93
C SER A 305 9.62 -5.16 -2.60
N LEU A 306 10.36 -4.56 -3.54
CA LEU A 306 11.45 -5.20 -4.28
C LEU A 306 12.44 -4.12 -4.75
N ASP A 307 13.61 -4.06 -4.10
CA ASP A 307 14.59 -2.98 -4.32
C ASP A 307 15.67 -3.32 -5.37
N THR A 308 15.58 -4.49 -6.02
CA THR A 308 16.56 -4.95 -7.03
C THR A 308 15.99 -6.14 -7.82
N LEU A 309 16.40 -6.27 -9.08
CA LEU A 309 16.13 -7.36 -10.00
C LEU A 309 17.32 -8.33 -10.13
N ARG A 310 18.40 -8.15 -9.35
CA ARG A 310 19.57 -9.03 -9.32
C ARG A 310 19.62 -9.90 -8.05
N ALA A 311 19.93 -11.18 -8.22
CA ALA A 311 19.86 -12.16 -7.12
C ALA A 311 20.92 -11.93 -6.01
N ASP A 312 22.13 -11.53 -6.40
CA ASP A 312 23.24 -11.18 -5.50
C ASP A 312 22.89 -9.96 -4.62
N ARG A 313 22.35 -8.90 -5.24
CA ARG A 313 21.89 -7.70 -4.55
C ARG A 313 20.66 -7.97 -3.68
N PHE A 314 19.73 -8.83 -4.13
CA PHE A 314 18.57 -9.22 -3.33
C PHE A 314 18.98 -9.91 -2.03
N GLU A 315 19.91 -10.88 -2.11
CA GLU A 315 20.45 -11.51 -0.91
C GLU A 315 21.26 -10.54 -0.06
N HIS A 316 22.07 -9.67 -0.68
CA HIS A 316 22.81 -8.63 0.02
C HIS A 316 21.89 -7.72 0.84
N ILE A 317 20.84 -7.14 0.23
CA ILE A 317 19.98 -6.14 0.88
C ILE A 317 18.99 -6.75 1.86
N THR A 318 18.40 -7.91 1.55
CA THR A 318 17.36 -8.55 2.38
C THR A 318 17.91 -9.52 3.43
N ARG A 319 19.17 -9.94 3.28
CA ARG A 319 19.85 -11.03 3.99
C ARG A 319 19.18 -12.42 3.80
N ARG A 320 18.48 -12.63 2.68
CA ARG A 320 17.86 -13.91 2.28
C ARG A 320 17.88 -14.11 0.76
N ARG A 321 18.05 -15.35 0.30
CA ARG A 321 17.70 -15.74 -1.08
C ARG A 321 16.18 -15.75 -1.26
N GLY A 322 15.71 -15.54 -2.49
CA GLY A 322 14.27 -15.61 -2.81
C GLY A 322 13.75 -14.70 -3.91
N LEU A 323 14.61 -13.93 -4.59
CA LEU A 323 14.22 -13.03 -5.69
C LEU A 323 13.25 -13.68 -6.70
N HIS A 324 13.58 -14.88 -7.19
CA HIS A 324 12.74 -15.61 -8.14
C HIS A 324 11.33 -15.93 -7.60
N VAL A 325 11.16 -16.00 -6.27
CA VAL A 325 9.85 -16.22 -5.62
C VAL A 325 9.05 -14.92 -5.64
N VAL A 326 9.71 -13.80 -5.33
CA VAL A 326 9.08 -12.46 -5.37
C VAL A 326 8.65 -12.12 -6.79
N LEU A 327 9.51 -12.37 -7.79
CA LEU A 327 9.20 -12.12 -9.20
C LEU A 327 8.03 -12.98 -9.71
N ARG A 328 7.99 -14.29 -9.38
CA ARG A 328 6.81 -15.14 -9.67
C ARG A 328 5.55 -14.65 -8.95
N ALA A 329 5.66 -14.21 -7.70
CA ALA A 329 4.52 -13.68 -6.95
C ALA A 329 4.01 -12.33 -7.51
N ILE A 330 4.88 -11.50 -8.07
CA ILE A 330 4.51 -10.28 -8.82
C ILE A 330 3.78 -10.65 -10.11
N GLU A 331 4.30 -11.63 -10.87
CA GLU A 331 3.71 -12.13 -12.10
C GLU A 331 2.30 -12.73 -11.86
N GLU A 332 2.17 -13.67 -10.92
CA GLU A 332 0.89 -14.28 -10.52
C GLU A 332 -0.12 -13.25 -10.03
N ALA A 333 0.33 -12.24 -9.26
CA ALA A 333 -0.54 -11.16 -8.80
C ALA A 333 -0.95 -10.24 -9.97
N ALA A 334 -0.06 -9.97 -10.93
CA ALA A 334 -0.38 -9.16 -12.11
C ALA A 334 -1.39 -9.87 -13.03
N GLU A 335 -1.21 -11.18 -13.27
CA GLU A 335 -2.19 -12.00 -13.99
C GLU A 335 -3.55 -12.03 -13.27
N LYS A 336 -3.56 -12.39 -11.97
CA LYS A 336 -4.81 -12.58 -11.20
C LYS A 336 -5.53 -11.28 -10.81
N MET A 337 -4.84 -10.15 -10.70
CA MET A 337 -5.47 -8.86 -10.39
C MET A 337 -5.73 -7.99 -11.63
N GLY A 338 -4.98 -8.19 -12.72
CA GLY A 338 -5.19 -7.48 -13.98
C GLY A 338 -6.27 -8.10 -14.87
N GLY A 339 -6.53 -9.40 -14.74
CA GLY A 339 -7.44 -10.16 -15.61
C GLY A 339 -8.90 -10.31 -15.13
N THR A 340 -9.29 -9.78 -13.98
CA THR A 340 -10.62 -10.04 -13.39
C THR A 340 -11.69 -9.01 -13.78
N ALA A 341 -12.92 -9.48 -13.97
CA ALA A 341 -14.12 -8.63 -14.07
C ALA A 341 -14.52 -7.94 -12.75
N LYS A 342 -13.90 -8.29 -11.62
CA LYS A 342 -13.94 -7.48 -10.40
C LYS A 342 -12.99 -6.29 -10.57
N ASN A 343 -13.40 -5.09 -10.18
CA ASN A 343 -12.61 -3.85 -10.27
C ASN A 343 -11.42 -3.83 -9.27
N LEU A 344 -10.44 -4.71 -9.48
CA LEU A 344 -9.21 -4.78 -8.69
C LEU A 344 -8.21 -3.72 -9.16
N GLY A 345 -7.44 -3.20 -8.21
CA GLY A 345 -6.40 -2.21 -8.49
C GLY A 345 -5.09 -2.88 -8.89
N ARG A 346 -4.43 -2.34 -9.92
CA ARG A 346 -3.09 -2.74 -10.38
C ARG A 346 -2.13 -3.04 -9.22
N VAL A 347 -1.42 -4.17 -9.32
CA VAL A 347 -0.27 -4.51 -8.47
C VAL A 347 0.79 -3.43 -8.58
N LYS A 348 1.47 -3.10 -7.48
CA LYS A 348 2.48 -2.04 -7.43
C LYS A 348 3.79 -2.57 -6.87
N VAL A 349 4.88 -2.40 -7.61
CA VAL A 349 6.23 -2.71 -7.13
C VAL A 349 6.81 -1.45 -6.50
N ASN A 350 7.39 -1.56 -5.31
CA ASN A 350 8.06 -0.48 -4.60
C ASN A 350 9.57 -0.76 -4.52
N CYS A 351 10.39 0.15 -5.05
CA CYS A 351 11.85 0.08 -4.98
C CYS A 351 12.37 1.33 -4.25
N VAL A 352 13.07 1.16 -3.13
CA VAL A 352 13.82 2.22 -2.46
C VAL A 352 15.16 2.41 -3.18
N VAL A 353 15.38 3.60 -3.74
CA VAL A 353 16.55 3.87 -4.58
C VAL A 353 17.67 4.49 -3.74
N MET A 354 18.87 3.90 -3.83
CA MET A 354 20.06 4.25 -3.05
C MET A 354 21.27 4.29 -4.00
N ARG A 355 22.04 5.37 -3.97
CA ARG A 355 23.25 5.51 -4.81
C ARG A 355 24.34 4.52 -4.38
N GLY A 356 25.07 4.01 -5.36
CA GLY A 356 26.08 2.96 -5.18
C GLY A 356 25.48 1.58 -4.93
N PHE A 357 24.21 1.35 -5.31
CA PHE A 357 23.55 0.07 -5.04
C PHE A 357 22.55 -0.39 -6.11
N ASN A 358 21.61 0.46 -6.54
CA ASN A 358 20.52 0.04 -7.45
C ASN A 358 20.05 1.11 -8.45
N GLU A 359 20.80 2.20 -8.64
CA GLU A 359 20.46 3.24 -9.61
C GLU A 359 20.61 2.78 -11.08
N ASP A 360 21.49 1.81 -11.33
CA ASP A 360 21.63 1.11 -12.62
C ASP A 360 20.39 0.25 -12.94
N GLU A 361 19.67 -0.22 -11.92
CA GLU A 361 18.47 -1.02 -12.11
C GLU A 361 17.22 -0.20 -12.43
N LEU A 362 17.29 1.14 -12.40
CA LEU A 362 16.17 2.03 -12.77
C LEU A 362 15.63 1.73 -14.17
N ARG A 363 16.50 1.55 -15.18
CA ARG A 363 16.10 1.23 -16.56
C ARG A 363 15.51 -0.19 -16.70
N PRO A 364 16.15 -1.26 -16.17
CA PRO A 364 15.53 -2.57 -16.01
C PRO A 364 14.15 -2.55 -15.33
N PHE A 365 13.97 -1.76 -14.27
CA PHE A 365 12.68 -1.59 -13.61
C PHE A 365 11.63 -0.87 -14.47
N VAL A 366 12.02 0.10 -15.31
CA VAL A 366 11.10 0.69 -16.31
C VAL A 366 10.63 -0.38 -17.30
N LYS A 367 11.56 -1.19 -17.83
CA LYS A 367 11.23 -2.28 -18.76
C LYS A 367 10.30 -3.33 -18.15
N LEU A 368 10.42 -3.63 -16.85
CA LEU A 368 9.48 -4.51 -16.14
C LEU A 368 8.04 -3.95 -16.17
N ALA A 369 7.86 -2.64 -16.06
CA ALA A 369 6.55 -1.99 -16.19
C ALA A 369 6.06 -1.92 -17.65
N ASP A 370 6.95 -2.00 -18.65
CA ASP A 370 6.53 -2.06 -20.06
C ASP A 370 6.01 -3.45 -20.41
N GLU A 371 6.67 -4.50 -19.91
CA GLU A 371 6.42 -5.90 -20.25
C GLU A 371 5.39 -6.60 -19.32
N MET A 372 5.01 -5.99 -18.19
CA MET A 372 4.07 -6.56 -17.20
C MET A 372 3.07 -5.51 -16.67
N ALA A 373 1.87 -5.95 -16.28
CA ALA A 373 0.75 -5.09 -15.86
C ALA A 373 0.89 -4.46 -14.44
N VAL A 374 2.07 -3.93 -14.11
CA VAL A 374 2.45 -3.44 -12.77
C VAL A 374 2.75 -1.94 -12.75
N ASP A 375 2.35 -1.25 -11.68
CA ASP A 375 2.84 0.12 -11.42
C ASP A 375 4.19 0.01 -10.67
N VAL A 376 5.32 0.33 -11.31
CA VAL A 376 6.62 0.41 -10.62
C VAL A 376 6.77 1.79 -9.98
N ARG A 377 7.16 1.84 -8.71
CA ARG A 377 7.38 3.07 -7.95
C ARG A 377 8.76 3.12 -7.32
N PHE A 378 9.55 4.08 -7.77
CA PHE A 378 10.81 4.46 -7.14
C PHE A 378 10.54 5.36 -5.93
N ILE A 379 11.27 5.15 -4.83
CA ILE A 379 11.08 5.85 -3.57
C ILE A 379 12.40 6.48 -3.15
N GLU A 380 12.38 7.79 -2.90
CA GLU A 380 13.54 8.51 -2.35
C GLU A 380 13.88 7.96 -0.96
N TRP A 381 15.15 7.59 -0.75
CA TRP A 381 15.60 7.04 0.52
C TRP A 381 15.49 8.08 1.64
N MET A 382 14.74 7.74 2.68
CA MET A 382 14.43 8.62 3.81
C MET A 382 15.36 8.35 5.00
N PRO A 383 15.75 9.39 5.76
CA PRO A 383 16.49 9.23 7.01
C PRO A 383 15.58 8.66 8.09
N PHE A 384 15.83 7.40 8.48
CA PHE A 384 15.23 6.79 9.66
C PHE A 384 16.31 6.47 10.68
N LEU A 385 15.99 6.51 11.97
CA LEU A 385 16.98 6.19 13.00
C LEU A 385 17.56 4.79 12.76
N SER A 386 18.89 4.72 12.73
CA SER A 386 19.67 3.49 12.54
C SER A 386 19.45 2.72 11.22
N ASN A 387 18.92 3.35 10.16
CA ASN A 387 18.85 2.71 8.83
C ASN A 387 20.12 2.86 7.96
N GLY A 388 21.12 3.61 8.44
CA GLY A 388 22.35 3.89 7.70
C GLY A 388 22.25 5.00 6.64
N TRP A 389 21.21 5.83 6.69
CA TRP A 389 21.01 6.95 5.76
C TRP A 389 22.19 7.93 5.74
N ASP A 390 22.45 8.44 4.54
CA ASP A 390 23.63 9.18 4.12
C ASP A 390 23.22 10.02 2.90
N ASP A 391 23.64 11.28 2.85
CA ASP A 391 23.24 12.25 1.84
C ASP A 391 23.96 12.03 0.50
N GLY A 392 25.23 11.60 0.51
CA GLY A 392 25.94 11.13 -0.68
C GLY A 392 25.21 9.95 -1.36
N LYS A 393 24.59 9.08 -0.56
CA LYS A 393 23.75 7.95 -1.03
C LYS A 393 22.33 8.34 -1.44
N PHE A 394 21.90 9.58 -1.19
CA PHE A 394 20.58 10.06 -1.60
C PHE A 394 20.50 10.27 -3.12
N LEU A 395 19.35 9.91 -3.69
CA LEU A 395 18.96 10.21 -5.06
C LEU A 395 17.60 10.91 -5.03
N SER A 396 17.56 12.12 -5.59
CA SER A 396 16.31 12.85 -5.80
C SER A 396 15.52 12.22 -6.95
N TYR A 397 14.20 12.41 -6.96
CA TYR A 397 13.36 12.02 -8.10
C TYR A 397 13.87 12.59 -9.43
N GLN A 398 14.36 13.83 -9.45
CA GLN A 398 14.87 14.42 -10.69
C GLN A 398 16.11 13.66 -11.14
N SER A 399 17.05 13.39 -10.24
CA SER A 399 18.23 12.57 -10.54
C SER A 399 17.88 11.16 -11.04
N MET A 400 16.84 10.52 -10.50
CA MET A 400 16.35 9.23 -11.01
C MET A 400 15.75 9.37 -12.43
N LEU A 401 14.99 10.45 -12.68
CA LEU A 401 14.42 10.74 -13.99
C LEU A 401 15.52 11.00 -15.03
N ASP A 402 16.55 11.77 -14.66
CA ASP A 402 17.71 12.08 -15.51
C ASP A 402 18.48 10.80 -15.88
N ILE A 403 18.75 9.91 -14.91
CA ILE A 403 19.37 8.59 -15.17
C ILE A 403 18.51 7.73 -16.10
N ILE A 404 17.19 7.72 -15.91
CA ILE A 404 16.28 6.98 -16.80
C ILE A 404 16.30 7.56 -18.22
N GLN A 405 16.39 8.90 -18.38
CA GLN A 405 16.33 9.56 -19.69
C GLN A 405 17.70 9.73 -20.39
N ALA A 406 18.82 9.50 -19.70
CA ALA A 406 20.17 9.64 -20.24
C ALA A 406 20.39 8.85 -21.55
N GLU A 407 20.85 9.52 -22.61
CA GLU A 407 21.00 8.89 -23.92
C GLU A 407 22.13 7.84 -23.96
N ASN A 408 23.18 8.06 -23.18
CA ASN A 408 24.41 7.24 -23.12
C ASN A 408 24.47 6.33 -21.87
N ALA A 409 23.36 5.72 -21.44
CA ALA A 409 23.42 4.71 -20.39
C ALA A 409 23.85 3.36 -21.01
N ASP A 410 25.04 2.87 -20.64
CA ASP A 410 25.75 1.72 -21.23
C ASP A 410 25.06 0.34 -21.05
N ASP A 411 23.84 0.32 -20.52
CA ASP A 411 23.01 -0.88 -20.28
C ASP A 411 22.49 -1.53 -21.57
N CYS A 412 23.40 -2.15 -22.33
CA CYS A 412 23.15 -3.29 -23.23
C CYS A 412 21.87 -3.19 -24.09
N ALA A 413 21.92 -2.33 -25.11
CA ALA A 413 20.97 -2.26 -26.24
C ALA A 413 19.55 -1.71 -25.94
N GLY A 414 19.44 -0.66 -25.11
CA GLY A 414 18.22 0.13 -24.97
C GLY A 414 18.13 1.31 -25.95
N SER A 415 17.00 1.49 -26.63
CA SER A 415 16.63 2.78 -27.24
C SER A 415 16.38 3.86 -26.17
N PRO A 416 16.48 5.17 -26.48
CA PRO A 416 16.23 6.24 -25.51
C PRO A 416 14.85 6.13 -24.84
N ILE A 417 14.84 6.03 -23.51
CA ILE A 417 13.61 5.96 -22.72
C ILE A 417 13.15 7.38 -22.39
N ARG A 418 12.00 7.80 -22.92
CA ARG A 418 11.37 9.09 -22.58
C ARG A 418 10.17 8.86 -21.68
N LEU A 419 10.19 9.41 -20.45
CA LEU A 419 9.03 9.33 -19.56
C LEU A 419 8.11 10.55 -19.74
N GLU A 420 6.91 10.30 -20.24
CA GLU A 420 5.83 11.27 -20.37
C GLU A 420 5.05 11.40 -19.06
N ARG A 421 4.84 12.64 -18.59
CA ARG A 421 4.07 12.95 -17.38
C ARG A 421 2.58 12.65 -17.60
N ILE A 422 1.96 11.95 -16.65
CA ILE A 422 0.50 11.71 -16.63
C ILE A 422 -0.13 12.24 -15.34
N ARG A 423 -1.47 12.35 -15.30
CA ARG A 423 -2.21 12.99 -14.20
C ARG A 423 -2.17 12.18 -12.89
N ASP A 424 -1.89 12.86 -11.78
CA ASP A 424 -1.95 12.29 -10.42
C ASP A 424 -3.36 12.37 -9.81
N GLY A 425 -3.63 11.52 -8.82
CA GLY A 425 -4.76 11.70 -7.89
C GLY A 425 -4.55 12.88 -6.92
N PRO A 426 -5.62 13.44 -6.32
CA PRO A 426 -5.53 14.66 -5.49
C PRO A 426 -4.67 14.48 -4.24
N ASN A 427 -4.67 13.28 -3.65
CA ASN A 427 -3.86 12.90 -2.48
C ASN A 427 -2.78 11.86 -2.84
N ASP A 428 -2.39 11.74 -4.11
CA ASP A 428 -1.37 10.78 -4.52
C ASP A 428 0.02 11.22 -4.05
N THR A 429 0.76 10.24 -3.54
CA THR A 429 2.13 10.42 -3.03
C THR A 429 3.17 10.11 -4.09
N THR A 430 2.77 10.10 -5.35
CA THR A 430 3.50 9.50 -6.47
C THR A 430 3.29 10.37 -7.69
N LYS A 431 4.35 10.99 -8.20
CA LYS A 431 4.32 11.67 -9.50
C LYS A 431 4.32 10.58 -10.58
N TRP A 432 3.21 10.40 -11.30
CA TRP A 432 3.04 9.35 -12.31
C TRP A 432 3.53 9.72 -13.71
N TYR A 433 4.09 8.73 -14.40
CA TYR A 433 4.62 8.79 -15.77
C TYR A 433 4.28 7.51 -16.55
N ARG A 434 4.40 7.59 -17.89
CA ARG A 434 4.48 6.44 -18.79
C ARG A 434 5.72 6.53 -19.68
N SER A 435 6.30 5.39 -20.01
CA SER A 435 7.40 5.20 -20.97
C SER A 435 6.94 5.23 -22.44
N SER A 436 5.74 4.69 -22.70
CA SER A 436 5.12 4.66 -24.02
C SER A 436 3.59 4.53 -23.91
N PRO A 437 2.84 4.81 -25.00
CA PRO A 437 1.40 4.53 -25.04
C PRO A 437 1.03 3.05 -24.95
N SER A 438 1.98 2.13 -25.21
CA SER A 438 1.79 0.68 -25.23
C SER A 438 2.31 -0.04 -23.97
N ALA A 439 2.86 0.69 -22.99
CA ALA A 439 3.37 0.12 -21.75
C ALA A 439 2.23 -0.50 -20.91
N LEU A 440 2.41 -1.74 -20.45
CA LEU A 440 1.39 -2.46 -19.69
C LEU A 440 1.22 -1.94 -18.24
N GLY A 441 2.20 -1.19 -17.74
CA GLY A 441 2.32 -0.68 -16.38
C GLY A 441 2.26 0.85 -16.28
N ARG A 442 3.00 1.41 -15.32
CA ARG A 442 3.31 2.86 -15.16
C ARG A 442 4.60 3.00 -14.37
N ILE A 443 5.27 4.14 -14.52
CA ILE A 443 6.38 4.55 -13.67
C ILE A 443 5.89 5.62 -12.69
N GLY A 444 6.30 5.54 -11.44
CA GLY A 444 5.94 6.52 -10.42
C GLY A 444 7.13 6.86 -9.53
N PHE A 445 7.18 8.12 -9.07
CA PHE A 445 8.22 8.57 -8.15
C PHE A 445 7.59 9.08 -6.86
N ILE A 446 7.94 8.45 -5.73
CA ILE A 446 7.54 8.87 -4.39
C ILE A 446 8.58 9.86 -3.87
N THR A 447 8.27 11.15 -4.04
CA THR A 447 9.15 12.27 -3.69
C THR A 447 9.02 12.62 -2.21
N SER A 448 9.44 11.69 -1.36
CA SER A 448 9.31 11.81 0.11
C SER A 448 10.03 13.02 0.67
N MET A 449 11.18 13.39 0.10
CA MET A 449 12.13 14.37 0.64
C MET A 449 12.28 15.59 -0.29
N SER A 450 12.58 15.40 -1.58
CA SER A 450 12.91 16.53 -2.47
C SER A 450 11.71 17.41 -2.86
N SER A 451 10.51 16.83 -2.85
CA SER A 451 9.28 17.48 -3.32
C SER A 451 8.08 16.90 -2.56
N HIS A 452 8.05 17.13 -1.24
CA HIS A 452 7.17 16.40 -0.33
C HIS A 452 5.67 16.64 -0.59
N PHE A 453 4.88 15.57 -0.46
CA PHE A 453 3.41 15.56 -0.61
C PHE A 453 2.66 15.89 0.70
N CYS A 454 3.26 16.67 1.61
CA CYS A 454 2.67 16.90 2.93
C CYS A 454 1.36 17.69 2.90
N GLY A 455 1.19 18.65 1.99
CA GLY A 455 -0.01 19.49 1.89
C GLY A 455 -1.32 18.70 1.65
N THR A 456 -1.27 17.57 0.94
CA THR A 456 -2.44 16.71 0.62
C THR A 456 -2.42 15.36 1.37
N CYS A 457 -1.65 15.26 2.46
CA CYS A 457 -1.37 13.98 3.12
C CYS A 457 -2.52 13.44 4.00
N ASN A 458 -3.49 12.79 3.38
CA ASN A 458 -4.67 12.15 4.02
C ASN A 458 -4.38 10.88 4.86
N ARG A 459 -3.14 10.66 5.33
CA ARG A 459 -2.69 9.39 5.94
C ARG A 459 -2.54 9.43 7.46
N LEU A 460 -2.99 8.35 8.11
CA LEU A 460 -2.75 8.02 9.52
C LEU A 460 -2.23 6.57 9.64
N ARG A 461 -1.55 6.25 10.74
CA ARG A 461 -1.04 4.89 11.02
C ARG A 461 -1.51 4.36 12.36
N LEU A 462 -1.92 3.09 12.40
CA LEU A 462 -2.07 2.30 13.61
C LEU A 462 -0.88 1.33 13.69
N THR A 463 -0.11 1.40 14.77
CA THR A 463 0.99 0.45 15.04
C THR A 463 0.43 -0.91 15.51
N SER A 464 1.28 -1.93 15.55
CA SER A 464 0.87 -3.30 15.88
C SER A 464 0.58 -3.51 17.37
N ASP A 465 1.17 -2.66 18.22
CA ASP A 465 0.82 -2.48 19.64
C ASP A 465 -0.32 -1.47 19.86
N GLY A 466 -0.95 -1.00 18.77
CA GLY A 466 -2.22 -0.27 18.79
C GLY A 466 -2.16 1.22 19.13
N LYS A 467 -1.04 1.88 18.82
CA LYS A 467 -0.90 3.34 18.93
C LYS A 467 -1.25 4.03 17.61
N ILE A 468 -1.98 5.15 17.69
CA ILE A 468 -2.24 6.03 16.55
C ILE A 468 -1.07 7.01 16.37
N ARG A 469 -0.44 6.99 15.18
CA ARG A 469 0.59 7.93 14.72
C ARG A 469 0.03 8.80 13.59
N ALA A 470 -0.06 10.11 13.80
CA ALA A 470 -0.60 11.03 12.80
C ALA A 470 0.39 11.40 11.66
N CYS A 471 1.69 11.18 11.89
CA CYS A 471 2.76 11.39 10.89
C CYS A 471 3.73 10.18 10.87
N LEU A 472 4.62 10.14 9.88
CA LEU A 472 5.72 9.17 9.83
C LEU A 472 6.81 9.57 10.83
N PHE A 473 7.33 10.79 10.69
CA PHE A 473 8.34 11.43 11.53
C PHE A 473 7.74 12.29 12.67
N GLY A 474 6.52 11.97 13.11
CA GLY A 474 5.89 12.66 14.24
C GLY A 474 6.12 11.90 15.55
N GLN A 475 6.32 12.63 16.64
CA GLN A 475 6.66 12.02 17.93
C GLN A 475 5.48 11.45 18.70
N GLU A 476 4.32 12.03 18.48
CA GLU A 476 3.17 11.84 19.34
C GLU A 476 2.41 10.56 18.96
N GLU A 477 2.21 9.72 19.96
CA GLU A 477 1.53 8.43 19.88
C GLU A 477 0.48 8.37 20.98
N ILE A 478 -0.72 7.88 20.66
CA ILE A 478 -1.77 7.64 21.67
C ILE A 478 -2.16 6.16 21.58
N SER A 479 -2.10 5.44 22.70
CA SER A 479 -2.41 4.01 22.73
C SER A 479 -3.91 3.78 22.75
N LEU A 480 -4.47 3.38 21.60
CA LEU A 480 -5.87 2.97 21.50
C LEU A 480 -6.07 1.57 22.09
N ARG A 481 -5.05 0.70 22.03
CA ARG A 481 -5.02 -0.60 22.73
C ARG A 481 -5.26 -0.43 24.23
N ASP A 482 -4.46 0.40 24.89
CA ASP A 482 -4.51 0.53 26.34
C ASP A 482 -5.79 1.26 26.79
N ALA A 483 -6.31 2.19 25.97
CA ALA A 483 -7.65 2.75 26.18
C ALA A 483 -8.75 1.67 26.06
N MET A 484 -8.71 0.81 25.03
CA MET A 484 -9.69 -0.28 24.87
C MET A 484 -9.66 -1.30 26.02
N ARG A 485 -8.50 -1.51 26.65
CA ARG A 485 -8.25 -2.55 27.67
C ARG A 485 -8.22 -2.04 29.11
N ALA A 486 -8.39 -0.75 29.33
CA ALA A 486 -8.50 -0.18 30.68
C ALA A 486 -9.72 -0.74 31.43
N GLU A 487 -9.69 -0.74 32.76
CA GLU A 487 -10.83 -1.14 33.59
C GLU A 487 -12.07 -0.28 33.29
N GLY A 488 -13.24 -0.92 33.22
CA GLY A 488 -14.48 -0.31 32.72
C GLY A 488 -14.56 -0.20 31.18
N GLY A 489 -13.42 -0.19 30.48
CA GLY A 489 -13.32 -0.06 29.03
C GLY A 489 -13.51 1.37 28.51
N CYS A 490 -13.02 1.62 27.30
CA CYS A 490 -13.28 2.85 26.55
C CYS A 490 -14.31 2.58 25.44
N ASP A 491 -15.30 3.46 25.29
CA ASP A 491 -16.33 3.42 24.24
C ASP A 491 -15.80 3.89 22.86
N ASP A 492 -16.58 3.70 21.79
CA ASP A 492 -16.17 4.04 20.43
C ASP A 492 -16.03 5.57 20.25
N GLU A 493 -16.83 6.36 20.98
CA GLU A 493 -16.87 7.82 20.99
C GLU A 493 -15.61 8.44 21.62
N ARG A 494 -15.15 7.95 22.78
CA ARG A 494 -13.94 8.40 23.46
C ARG A 494 -12.68 7.89 22.76
N LEU A 495 -12.72 6.72 22.11
CA LEU A 495 -11.68 6.32 21.15
C LEU A 495 -11.61 7.27 19.94
N ALA A 496 -12.74 7.70 19.39
CA ALA A 496 -12.79 8.70 18.33
C ALA A 496 -12.25 10.06 18.77
N ALA A 497 -12.49 10.46 20.01
CA ALA A 497 -11.89 11.66 20.61
C ALA A 497 -10.36 11.57 20.75
N LEU A 498 -9.83 10.42 21.19
CA LEU A 498 -8.39 10.17 21.25
C LEU A 498 -7.73 10.21 19.86
N ILE A 499 -8.40 9.65 18.84
CA ILE A 499 -7.99 9.78 17.44
C ILE A 499 -7.97 11.27 17.03
N GLY A 500 -9.03 12.02 17.32
CA GLY A 500 -9.12 13.46 17.03
C GLY A 500 -7.99 14.28 17.65
N HIS A 501 -7.64 14.02 18.92
CA HIS A 501 -6.52 14.67 19.60
C HIS A 501 -5.18 14.38 18.92
N ALA A 502 -4.91 13.14 18.48
CA ALA A 502 -3.72 12.80 17.71
C ALA A 502 -3.68 13.49 16.33
N VAL A 503 -4.84 13.62 15.66
CA VAL A 503 -4.96 14.24 14.33
C VAL A 503 -4.74 15.76 14.41
N GLN A 504 -5.32 16.45 15.39
CA GLN A 504 -5.20 17.92 15.54
C GLN A 504 -3.76 18.40 15.76
N ARG A 505 -2.92 17.58 16.42
CA ARG A 505 -1.54 17.93 16.77
C ARG A 505 -0.51 17.63 15.67
N LYS A 506 -0.95 16.97 14.59
CA LYS A 506 -0.16 16.70 13.38
C LYS A 506 0.45 17.99 12.83
N LYS A 507 1.76 18.01 12.53
CA LYS A 507 2.42 19.17 11.93
C LYS A 507 2.11 19.30 10.42
N PHE A 508 2.41 20.46 9.84
CA PHE A 508 2.17 20.73 8.41
C PHE A 508 3.03 19.81 7.52
N SER A 509 4.35 19.94 7.57
CA SER A 509 5.32 19.14 6.82
C SER A 509 6.22 18.31 7.75
N LEU A 510 6.74 17.20 7.22
CA LEU A 510 7.86 16.40 7.76
C LEU A 510 7.91 16.16 9.28
N GLY A 511 6.75 16.07 9.96
CA GLY A 511 6.69 15.88 11.42
C GLY A 511 7.06 17.11 12.25
N GLY A 512 7.47 18.22 11.63
CA GLY A 512 7.99 19.43 12.27
C GLY A 512 9.45 19.75 11.93
N HIS A 513 10.17 18.82 11.30
CA HIS A 513 11.64 18.85 11.15
C HIS A 513 12.21 19.78 10.06
N GLY A 514 11.36 20.52 9.35
CA GLY A 514 11.78 21.39 8.24
C GLY A 514 12.13 20.63 6.96
N ASP A 515 13.22 19.85 6.98
CA ASP A 515 13.78 19.11 5.84
C ASP A 515 14.26 17.69 6.22
N MET A 516 15.06 17.05 5.36
CA MET A 516 15.60 15.71 5.61
C MET A 516 16.76 15.69 6.61
N TYR A 517 17.56 16.76 6.70
CA TYR A 517 18.67 16.86 7.63
C TYR A 517 18.16 17.05 9.06
N GLY A 518 17.09 17.82 9.25
CA GLY A 518 16.38 17.92 10.53
C GLY A 518 15.85 16.56 11.01
N ILE A 519 15.28 15.75 10.11
CA ILE A 519 14.86 14.36 10.43
C ILE A 519 16.07 13.49 10.80
N ALA A 520 17.21 13.62 10.10
CA ALA A 520 18.43 12.85 10.39
C ALA A 520 19.11 13.26 11.72
N ALA A 521 18.92 14.52 12.14
CA ALA A 521 19.46 15.07 13.38
C ALA A 521 18.61 14.73 14.63
N ASP A 522 17.30 14.57 14.50
CA ASP A 522 16.40 14.18 15.61
C ASP A 522 16.67 12.75 16.10
N ARG A 523 17.60 12.57 17.05
CA ARG A 523 17.96 11.25 17.59
C ARG A 523 17.01 10.70 18.65
N GLU A 524 16.28 11.58 19.34
CA GLU A 524 15.30 11.17 20.35
C GLU A 524 13.98 10.76 19.71
N GLY A 525 13.65 11.36 18.56
CA GLY A 525 12.34 11.25 17.94
C GLY A 525 12.30 10.67 16.52
N ASN A 526 13.39 10.66 15.76
CA ASN A 526 13.43 9.78 14.59
C ASN A 526 13.42 8.33 15.08
N ARG A 527 12.76 7.43 14.35
CA ARG A 527 12.56 6.04 14.78
C ARG A 527 12.91 5.04 13.67
N PRO A 528 13.40 3.83 14.02
CA PRO A 528 13.66 2.78 13.04
C PRO A 528 12.35 2.28 12.41
N MET A 529 12.43 1.91 11.13
CA MET A 529 11.28 1.51 10.30
C MET A 529 10.41 0.40 10.91
N THR A 530 11.03 -0.51 11.68
CA THR A 530 10.36 -1.59 12.41
C THR A 530 9.31 -1.10 13.40
N THR A 531 9.53 0.05 14.05
CA THR A 531 8.64 0.57 15.11
C THR A 531 7.48 1.42 14.60
N ILE A 532 7.48 1.76 13.30
CA ILE A 532 6.50 2.67 12.67
C ILE A 532 5.61 1.98 11.63
N GLY A 533 5.66 0.64 11.57
CA GLY A 533 4.71 -0.23 10.87
C GLY A 533 5.03 -0.60 9.42
N GLY A 534 6.21 -0.22 8.90
CA GLY A 534 6.60 -0.40 7.49
C GLY A 534 5.79 0.43 6.48
#